data_AF-A0A2E0BL90-F1
#
_entry.id   AF-A0A2E0BL90-F1
#
_cell.length_a   1.000
_cell.length_b   1.000
_cell.length_c   1.000
_cell.angle_alpha   90.00
_cell.angle_beta   90.00
_cell.angle_gamma   90.00
#
_symmetry.space_group_name_H-M   'P 1'
#
loop_
_entity.id
_entity.type
_entity.pdbx_description
1 polymer ?
#
loop_
_entity_poly.entity_id
_entity_poly.type
_entity_poly.pdbx_seq_one_letter_code
_entity_poly.pdbx_strand_id
1 'polypeptide(L)'
;MVENANEYNAWNPGIYTDIPKHLRHRITLFNKANSSVSYSEAKEAAIFCGLNIKDMCELTVERLVIHELLIRVTSDLSVPDGPNYEDLGISLRDMVSKILEDYIKPEASIINQYFADYMSTAQSIINSLIKKEISRNVATNEVKSFPFRIKNVFKHVLNDSKYIAENIEKASPITAHRSINEHDLSLSDKCDTAVSIALSGVLKVHGGLIYDLDLLTLLTTRFFRNTFGSQKIGKLIEPLIQKAVEVQKYKILPFQSSPIVMNTKGASAAGKSTIRPQQRLLAERMDITWEDFAVISPDYWRKFLLDYGSLGKDYKYAAMLTGYELEMVDKKLDLYMEQKSIKGEMPHLLIDRFRFDSFTVNLKGDYQSKLLSRFGQKVLLFFVITPPAETVERAWKRGLSTLRYKAVEDLLFHNIEAYTGMPELFLSWIAIKDKDINFEFLDNEVPLGTLPRTVAFGGNGSMVIMDLTALNNIDIFKEVNIKAKKPEDVLFRQNNNQYEFLKQCILYISEISFFDRESKKIYGLLKDGRWVNKNPSYIPVNKEEIKCLTALGWDDCAIKPFKKNKSKFSDINTIQTLGAL
;
A
#
# COMPACT_ATOMS: atom_id res chain seq x y z
N MET A 1 -14.32 -28.63 -10.95
CA MET A 1 -15.11 -28.17 -12.11
C MET A 1 -14.14 -27.97 -13.24
N VAL A 2 -14.21 -28.80 -14.29
CA VAL A 2 -13.35 -28.64 -15.47
C VAL A 2 -14.09 -27.69 -16.41
N GLU A 3 -13.81 -26.39 -16.30
CA GLU A 3 -14.30 -25.39 -17.27
C GLU A 3 -13.64 -25.62 -18.63
N ASN A 4 -14.35 -25.33 -19.72
CA ASN A 4 -13.82 -25.36 -21.08
C ASN A 4 -12.57 -24.45 -21.15
N ALA A 5 -11.39 -25.05 -21.25
CA ALA A 5 -10.09 -24.38 -21.25
C ALA A 5 -9.87 -23.37 -22.40
N ASN A 6 -10.85 -23.23 -23.32
CA ASN A 6 -10.75 -22.36 -24.50
C ASN A 6 -11.44 -20.99 -24.36
N GLU A 7 -12.19 -20.70 -23.28
CA GLU A 7 -12.93 -19.41 -23.18
C GLU A 7 -12.13 -18.28 -22.50
N TYR A 8 -11.31 -18.62 -21.49
CA TYR A 8 -10.59 -17.63 -20.68
C TYR A 8 -9.08 -17.77 -20.78
N ASN A 9 -8.40 -16.63 -20.81
CA ASN A 9 -6.94 -16.54 -20.85
C ASN A 9 -6.47 -15.25 -20.14
N ALA A 10 -5.18 -14.96 -20.18
CA ALA A 10 -4.62 -13.80 -19.47
C ALA A 10 -5.21 -12.46 -19.92
N TRP A 11 -5.53 -12.33 -21.21
CA TRP A 11 -6.09 -11.12 -21.81
C TRP A 11 -7.63 -11.09 -21.82
N ASN A 12 -8.26 -12.20 -21.44
CA ASN A 12 -9.69 -12.33 -21.22
C ASN A 12 -9.95 -13.20 -19.98
N PRO A 13 -9.75 -12.68 -18.76
CA PRO A 13 -9.87 -13.49 -17.55
C PRO A 13 -11.32 -13.83 -17.17
N GLY A 14 -12.31 -13.20 -17.82
CA GLY A 14 -13.73 -13.34 -17.48
C GLY A 14 -14.18 -12.49 -16.30
N ILE A 15 -13.40 -11.47 -15.93
CA ILE A 15 -13.74 -10.46 -14.92
C ILE A 15 -13.42 -9.05 -15.42
N TYR A 16 -14.12 -8.07 -14.86
CA TYR A 16 -14.04 -6.65 -15.20
C TYR A 16 -13.69 -5.83 -13.98
N THR A 17 -13.20 -4.61 -14.21
CA THR A 17 -12.83 -3.60 -13.19
C THR A 17 -13.98 -3.29 -12.21
N ASP A 18 -15.21 -3.27 -12.70
CA ASP A 18 -16.38 -3.02 -11.86
C ASP A 18 -16.94 -4.32 -11.27
N ILE A 19 -17.23 -4.30 -9.97
CA ILE A 19 -17.95 -5.39 -9.31
C ILE A 19 -19.40 -5.43 -9.84
N PRO A 20 -19.85 -6.56 -10.43
CA PRO A 20 -21.20 -6.73 -10.95
C PRO A 20 -22.27 -6.43 -9.90
N LYS A 21 -23.42 -5.88 -10.34
CA LYS A 21 -24.52 -5.49 -9.45
C LYS A 21 -24.97 -6.64 -8.54
N HIS A 22 -25.03 -7.87 -9.06
CA HIS A 22 -25.44 -9.04 -8.28
C HIS A 22 -24.43 -9.43 -7.20
N LEU A 23 -23.17 -8.99 -7.27
CA LEU A 23 -22.12 -9.31 -6.29
C LEU A 23 -21.88 -8.21 -5.25
N ARG A 24 -22.49 -7.03 -5.37
CA ARG A 24 -22.22 -5.91 -4.45
C ARG A 24 -22.58 -6.23 -2.99
N HIS A 25 -23.58 -7.07 -2.76
CA HIS A 25 -23.95 -7.55 -1.42
C HIS A 25 -22.97 -8.60 -0.85
N ARG A 26 -22.10 -9.17 -1.70
CA ARG A 26 -21.04 -10.12 -1.33
C ARG A 26 -19.72 -9.43 -0.99
N ILE A 27 -19.60 -8.12 -1.25
CA ILE A 27 -18.46 -7.32 -0.80
C ILE A 27 -18.37 -7.46 0.72
N THR A 28 -17.21 -7.80 1.23
CA THR A 28 -17.08 -8.32 2.60
C THR A 28 -17.52 -7.33 3.67
N LEU A 29 -17.26 -6.03 3.49
CA LEU A 29 -17.73 -4.97 4.41
C LEU A 29 -19.25 -4.83 4.48
N PHE A 30 -19.99 -5.24 3.45
CA PHE A 30 -21.43 -5.04 3.32
C PHE A 30 -22.22 -6.35 3.33
N ASN A 31 -21.53 -7.46 3.59
CA ASN A 31 -22.15 -8.75 3.80
C ASN A 31 -22.85 -8.72 5.17
N LYS A 32 -24.09 -9.22 5.23
CA LYS A 32 -24.92 -9.24 6.44
C LYS A 32 -24.27 -9.97 7.64
N ALA A 33 -23.35 -10.91 7.38
CA ALA A 33 -22.59 -11.57 8.44
C ALA A 33 -21.57 -10.64 9.10
N ASN A 34 -21.07 -9.64 8.37
CA ASN A 34 -19.97 -8.77 8.79
C ASN A 34 -20.43 -7.35 9.15
N SER A 35 -21.58 -6.90 8.64
CA SER A 35 -22.11 -5.57 8.89
C SER A 35 -23.64 -5.54 8.92
N SER A 36 -24.20 -4.65 9.74
CA SER A 36 -25.63 -4.30 9.74
C SER A 36 -26.04 -3.40 8.58
N VAL A 37 -25.10 -2.83 7.83
CA VAL A 37 -25.34 -1.85 6.75
C VAL A 37 -25.05 -2.46 5.39
N SER A 38 -26.01 -2.38 4.47
CA SER A 38 -25.85 -2.85 3.10
C SER A 38 -25.02 -1.90 2.24
N TYR A 39 -24.54 -2.39 1.09
CA TYR A 39 -23.78 -1.57 0.14
C TYR A 39 -24.57 -0.33 -0.33
N SER A 40 -25.89 -0.46 -0.54
CA SER A 40 -26.73 0.66 -0.99
C SER A 40 -26.82 1.74 0.07
N GLU A 41 -27.10 1.34 1.32
CA GLU A 41 -27.21 2.27 2.46
C GLU A 41 -25.88 2.96 2.75
N ALA A 42 -24.76 2.23 2.70
CA ALA A 42 -23.43 2.81 2.88
C ALA A 42 -23.08 3.79 1.74
N LYS A 43 -23.47 3.48 0.50
CA LYS A 43 -23.25 4.36 -0.65
C LYS A 43 -24.05 5.65 -0.52
N GLU A 44 -25.33 5.54 -0.15
CA GLU A 44 -26.21 6.69 0.08
C GLU A 44 -25.69 7.56 1.23
N ALA A 45 -25.28 6.95 2.34
CA ALA A 45 -24.65 7.65 3.47
C ALA A 45 -23.37 8.39 3.05
N ALA A 46 -22.49 7.74 2.28
CA ALA A 46 -21.26 8.33 1.79
C ALA A 46 -21.49 9.52 0.85
N ILE A 47 -22.50 9.44 -0.04
CA ILE A 47 -22.89 10.56 -0.90
C ILE A 47 -23.37 11.74 -0.05
N PHE A 48 -24.14 11.47 1.01
CA PHE A 48 -24.66 12.50 1.91
C PHE A 48 -23.55 13.18 2.73
N CYS A 49 -22.69 12.42 3.41
CA CYS A 49 -21.69 13.00 4.31
C CYS A 49 -20.34 13.30 3.64
N GLY A 50 -20.15 12.98 2.35
CA GLY A 50 -18.89 13.21 1.65
C GLY A 50 -17.71 12.35 2.13
N LEU A 51 -17.97 11.33 2.96
CA LEU A 51 -16.97 10.34 3.40
C LEU A 51 -16.92 9.15 2.44
N ASN A 52 -15.94 8.24 2.59
CA ASN A 52 -15.86 7.08 1.71
C ASN A 52 -16.93 6.03 2.05
N ILE A 53 -17.42 5.31 1.03
CA ILE A 53 -18.41 4.23 1.20
C ILE A 53 -18.01 3.19 2.26
N LYS A 54 -16.74 2.81 2.28
CA LYS A 54 -16.19 1.85 3.25
C LYS A 54 -16.16 2.38 4.68
N ASP A 55 -16.14 3.69 4.87
CA ASP A 55 -16.12 4.29 6.21
C ASP A 55 -17.55 4.30 6.81
N MET A 56 -18.58 4.11 5.96
CA MET A 56 -20.00 4.13 6.30
C MET A 56 -20.64 2.74 6.49
N CYS A 57 -19.85 1.68 6.50
CA CYS A 57 -20.34 0.38 7.01
C CYS A 57 -20.50 0.43 8.53
N GLU A 58 -21.13 -0.58 9.11
CA GLU A 58 -21.21 -0.75 10.56
C GLU A 58 -20.83 -2.19 10.91
N LEU A 59 -19.54 -2.39 11.19
CA LEU A 59 -18.99 -3.74 11.36
C LEU A 59 -19.42 -4.40 12.68
N THR A 60 -19.66 -5.70 12.63
CA THR A 60 -19.88 -6.51 13.84
C THR A 60 -18.63 -6.51 14.72
N VAL A 61 -18.83 -6.80 16.02
CA VAL A 61 -17.71 -6.91 16.97
C VAL A 61 -16.75 -8.02 16.54
N GLU A 62 -17.30 -9.17 16.15
CA GLU A 62 -16.51 -10.29 15.61
C GLU A 62 -15.66 -9.86 14.41
N ARG A 63 -16.21 -9.05 13.51
CA ARG A 63 -15.43 -8.58 12.36
C ARG A 63 -14.32 -7.60 12.75
N LEU A 64 -14.58 -6.70 13.70
CA LEU A 64 -13.55 -5.83 14.26
C LEU A 64 -12.44 -6.64 14.96
N VAL A 65 -12.79 -7.68 15.71
CA VAL A 65 -11.83 -8.63 16.32
C VAL A 65 -10.95 -9.27 15.26
N ILE A 66 -11.53 -9.73 14.14
CA ILE A 66 -10.76 -10.31 13.03
C ILE A 66 -9.76 -9.28 12.47
N HIS A 67 -10.16 -8.02 12.29
CA HIS A 67 -9.25 -6.98 11.81
C HIS A 67 -8.06 -6.81 12.76
N GLU A 68 -8.32 -6.71 14.07
CA GLU A 68 -7.28 -6.57 15.07
C GLU A 68 -6.36 -7.81 15.11
N LEU A 69 -6.89 -9.03 15.04
CA LEU A 69 -6.06 -10.23 15.02
C LEU A 69 -5.15 -10.31 13.81
N LEU A 70 -5.64 -9.99 12.62
CA LEU A 70 -4.82 -9.96 11.41
C LEU A 70 -3.65 -8.98 11.55
N ILE A 71 -3.91 -7.81 12.16
CA ILE A 71 -2.89 -6.80 12.44
C ILE A 71 -1.86 -7.37 13.42
N ARG A 72 -2.31 -7.79 14.61
CA ARG A 72 -1.45 -8.23 15.72
C ARG A 72 -0.60 -9.45 15.38
N VAL A 73 -1.18 -10.46 14.72
CA VAL A 73 -0.41 -11.64 14.28
C VAL A 73 0.65 -11.24 13.25
N THR A 74 0.36 -10.27 12.37
CA THR A 74 1.32 -9.82 11.36
C THR A 74 2.43 -8.92 11.94
N SER A 75 2.11 -8.11 12.97
CA SER A 75 2.99 -7.05 13.48
C SER A 75 3.74 -7.38 14.78
N ASP A 76 3.26 -8.35 15.55
CA ASP A 76 3.76 -8.65 16.89
C ASP A 76 4.37 -10.04 16.98
N LEU A 77 4.00 -10.96 16.07
CA LEU A 77 4.43 -12.36 16.11
C LEU A 77 5.27 -12.70 14.88
N SER A 78 6.21 -13.61 15.07
CA SER A 78 6.93 -14.23 13.97
C SER A 78 6.00 -15.25 13.28
N VAL A 79 5.70 -15.02 12.02
CA VAL A 79 4.85 -15.92 11.22
C VAL A 79 5.75 -16.75 10.30
N PRO A 80 5.75 -18.08 10.42
CA PRO A 80 6.53 -18.94 9.53
C PRO A 80 6.13 -18.75 8.07
N ASP A 81 7.08 -18.38 7.21
CA ASP A 81 6.84 -18.09 5.80
C ASP A 81 7.19 -19.24 4.85
N GLY A 82 7.78 -20.33 5.39
CA GLY A 82 8.07 -21.59 4.70
C GLY A 82 9.01 -21.44 3.49
N PRO A 83 9.30 -22.56 2.79
CA PRO A 83 10.02 -22.51 1.51
C PRO A 83 9.11 -22.07 0.35
N ASN A 84 7.79 -22.30 0.43
CA ASN A 84 6.86 -21.99 -0.65
C ASN A 84 6.17 -20.65 -0.44
N TYR A 85 5.78 -20.01 -1.54
CA TYR A 85 5.07 -18.74 -1.52
C TYR A 85 3.79 -18.75 -0.68
N GLU A 86 3.05 -19.86 -0.69
CA GLU A 86 1.73 -19.96 -0.03
C GLU A 86 1.82 -20.18 1.49
N ASP A 87 2.97 -20.65 1.99
CA ASP A 87 3.14 -21.11 3.37
C ASP A 87 2.91 -19.98 4.37
N LEU A 88 3.45 -18.79 4.10
CA LEU A 88 3.17 -17.58 4.91
C LEU A 88 1.66 -17.35 5.10
N GLY A 89 0.90 -17.49 4.02
CA GLY A 89 -0.54 -17.31 4.07
C GLY A 89 -1.24 -18.39 4.87
N ILE A 90 -0.77 -19.63 4.81
CA ILE A 90 -1.31 -20.77 5.55
C ILE A 90 -1.03 -20.57 7.05
N SER A 91 0.24 -20.39 7.42
CA SER A 91 0.67 -20.16 8.82
C SER A 91 -0.06 -18.98 9.46
N LEU A 92 -0.18 -17.85 8.75
CA LEU A 92 -0.90 -16.68 9.26
C LEU A 92 -2.36 -17.02 9.58
N ARG A 93 -3.06 -17.69 8.66
CA ARG A 93 -4.47 -18.05 8.86
C ARG A 93 -4.63 -19.03 10.00
N ASP A 94 -3.74 -20.01 10.11
CA ASP A 94 -3.78 -21.02 11.17
C ASP A 94 -3.57 -20.38 12.54
N MET A 95 -2.58 -19.48 12.68
CA MET A 95 -2.35 -18.74 13.91
C MET A 95 -3.55 -17.86 14.28
N VAL A 96 -4.09 -17.10 13.33
CA VAL A 96 -5.27 -16.25 13.56
C VAL A 96 -6.48 -17.08 13.96
N SER A 97 -6.78 -18.17 13.24
CA SER A 97 -7.87 -19.10 13.56
C SER A 97 -7.70 -19.68 14.94
N LYS A 98 -6.50 -20.13 15.31
CA LYS A 98 -6.23 -20.71 16.63
C LYS A 98 -6.52 -19.72 17.76
N ILE A 99 -6.07 -18.47 17.63
CA ILE A 99 -6.33 -17.43 18.63
C ILE A 99 -7.82 -17.08 18.68
N LEU A 100 -8.46 -16.94 17.51
CA LEU A 100 -9.87 -16.60 17.41
C LEU A 100 -10.77 -17.66 18.06
N GLU A 101 -10.63 -18.91 17.67
CA GLU A 101 -11.52 -20.01 18.09
C GLU A 101 -11.31 -20.40 19.56
N ASP A 102 -10.06 -20.52 20.01
CA ASP A 102 -9.77 -21.12 21.32
C ASP A 102 -9.70 -20.10 22.46
N TYR A 103 -9.44 -18.82 22.15
CA TYR A 103 -9.19 -17.79 23.17
C TYR A 103 -10.18 -16.63 23.14
N ILE A 104 -10.64 -16.22 21.95
CA ILE A 104 -11.50 -15.03 21.84
C ILE A 104 -12.98 -15.39 21.76
N LYS A 105 -13.37 -16.37 20.95
CA LYS A 105 -14.78 -16.80 20.86
C LYS A 105 -15.39 -17.23 22.21
N PRO A 106 -14.68 -17.93 23.12
CA PRO A 106 -15.21 -18.24 24.44
C PRO A 106 -15.60 -17.00 25.25
N GLU A 107 -14.90 -15.88 25.04
CA GLU A 107 -15.09 -14.62 25.75
C GLU A 107 -15.98 -13.63 24.97
N ALA A 108 -16.58 -14.04 23.84
CA ALA A 108 -17.29 -13.15 22.93
C ALA A 108 -18.44 -12.38 23.59
N SER A 109 -19.18 -13.00 24.52
CA SER A 109 -20.27 -12.34 25.24
C SER A 109 -19.77 -11.14 26.05
N ILE A 110 -18.65 -11.31 26.75
CA ILE A 110 -18.04 -10.27 27.59
C ILE A 110 -17.50 -9.15 26.70
N ILE A 111 -16.79 -9.49 25.63
CA ILE A 111 -16.26 -8.52 24.66
C ILE A 111 -17.40 -7.70 24.05
N ASN A 112 -18.50 -8.35 23.65
CA ASN A 112 -19.67 -7.67 23.10
C ASN A 112 -20.29 -6.68 24.07
N GLN A 113 -20.43 -7.06 25.36
CA GLN A 113 -21.00 -6.19 26.38
C GLN A 113 -20.13 -4.95 26.62
N TYR A 114 -18.82 -5.15 26.88
CA TYR A 114 -17.90 -4.03 27.08
C TYR A 114 -17.83 -3.09 25.87
N PHE A 115 -17.89 -3.64 24.67
CA PHE A 115 -17.89 -2.83 23.45
C PHE A 115 -19.21 -2.06 23.28
N ALA A 116 -20.35 -2.67 23.59
CA ALA A 116 -21.64 -2.01 23.54
C ALA A 116 -21.71 -0.81 24.51
N ASP A 117 -21.24 -0.99 25.75
CA ASP A 117 -21.19 0.08 26.76
C ASP A 117 -20.29 1.24 26.31
N TYR A 118 -19.12 0.91 25.74
CA TYR A 118 -18.20 1.89 25.18
C TYR A 118 -18.84 2.68 24.02
N MET A 119 -19.51 2.00 23.11
CA MET A 119 -20.18 2.63 21.97
C MET A 119 -21.38 3.47 22.40
N SER A 120 -22.14 3.05 23.41
CA SER A 120 -23.24 3.84 23.98
C SER A 120 -22.71 5.15 24.57
N THR A 121 -21.62 5.08 25.35
CA THR A 121 -20.97 6.27 25.92
C THR A 121 -20.47 7.20 24.83
N ALA A 122 -19.79 6.66 23.80
CA ALA A 122 -19.30 7.44 22.67
C ALA A 122 -20.44 8.13 21.91
N GLN A 123 -21.54 7.41 21.65
CA GLN A 123 -22.71 7.96 20.95
C GLN A 123 -23.35 9.11 21.73
N SER A 124 -23.46 9.03 23.06
CA SER A 124 -23.97 10.13 23.88
C SER A 124 -23.08 11.37 23.80
N ILE A 125 -21.75 11.20 23.82
CA ILE A 125 -20.79 12.31 23.66
C ILE A 125 -20.92 12.92 22.26
N ILE A 126 -20.90 12.10 21.22
CA ILE A 126 -21.06 12.53 19.81
C ILE A 126 -22.36 13.33 19.64
N ASN A 127 -23.47 12.82 20.16
CA ASN A 127 -24.76 13.51 20.09
C ASN A 127 -24.71 14.89 20.76
N SER A 128 -24.11 14.97 21.96
CA SER A 128 -23.94 16.23 22.68
C SER A 128 -23.09 17.25 21.90
N LEU A 129 -21.97 16.80 21.32
CA LEU A 129 -21.08 17.63 20.52
C LEU A 129 -21.76 18.16 19.25
N ILE A 130 -22.46 17.30 18.52
CA ILE A 130 -23.21 17.71 17.31
C ILE A 130 -24.33 18.68 17.69
N LYS A 131 -25.07 18.42 18.77
CA LYS A 131 -26.12 19.32 19.25
C LYS A 131 -25.58 20.71 19.56
N LYS A 132 -24.42 20.78 20.24
CA LYS A 132 -23.73 22.04 20.54
C LYS A 132 -23.36 22.79 19.26
N GLU A 133 -22.86 22.08 18.25
CA GLU A 133 -22.45 22.68 16.99
C GLU A 133 -23.64 23.17 16.15
N ILE A 134 -24.73 22.40 16.12
CA ILE A 134 -26.00 22.82 15.53
C ILE A 134 -26.52 24.10 16.21
N SER A 135 -26.58 24.14 17.54
CA SER A 135 -27.10 25.30 18.27
C SER A 135 -26.29 26.57 18.04
N ARG A 136 -24.96 26.48 17.89
CA ARG A 136 -24.11 27.62 17.53
C ARG A 136 -24.42 28.17 16.14
N ASN A 137 -24.64 27.29 15.16
CA ASN A 137 -24.86 27.69 13.78
C ASN A 137 -26.30 28.18 13.51
N VAL A 138 -27.31 27.60 14.18
CA VAL A 138 -28.71 28.09 14.13
C VAL A 138 -28.83 29.50 14.71
N ALA A 139 -28.03 29.85 15.71
CA ALA A 139 -28.00 31.21 16.25
C ALA A 139 -27.45 32.25 15.24
N THR A 140 -26.85 31.81 14.13
CA THR A 140 -26.17 32.67 13.15
C THR A 140 -26.81 32.70 11.75
N ASN A 141 -27.71 31.78 11.39
CA ASN A 141 -28.32 31.70 10.04
C ASN A 141 -29.75 31.11 10.05
N GLU A 142 -30.61 31.54 9.12
CA GLU A 142 -32.02 31.09 8.97
C GLU A 142 -32.15 29.62 8.51
N VAL A 143 -33.18 28.95 9.05
CA VAL A 143 -33.38 27.49 9.08
C VAL A 143 -33.99 26.94 7.80
N LYS A 144 -33.38 25.90 7.21
CA LYS A 144 -34.09 24.95 6.33
C LYS A 144 -34.33 23.65 7.08
N SER A 145 -35.59 23.37 7.42
CA SER A 145 -36.02 22.12 8.05
C SER A 145 -36.67 21.20 7.03
N PHE A 146 -36.38 19.90 7.10
CA PHE A 146 -37.09 18.87 6.33
C PHE A 146 -37.76 17.88 7.32
N PRO A 147 -39.09 17.71 7.27
CA PRO A 147 -39.78 16.75 8.12
C PRO A 147 -39.62 15.27 7.67
N PHE A 148 -39.61 14.38 8.67
CA PHE A 148 -39.18 12.97 8.63
C PHE A 148 -40.20 11.94 8.07
N ARG A 149 -39.68 10.92 7.34
CA ARG A 149 -39.98 9.46 7.57
C ARG A 149 -38.94 8.53 6.88
N ILE A 150 -38.29 7.67 7.67
CA ILE A 150 -37.03 6.91 7.46
C ILE A 150 -37.05 5.78 6.40
N LYS A 151 -37.93 5.79 5.39
CA LYS A 151 -37.86 4.74 4.33
C LYS A 151 -37.88 5.23 2.89
N ASN A 152 -38.22 6.49 2.62
CA ASN A 152 -38.39 6.99 1.25
C ASN A 152 -37.61 8.29 0.91
N VAL A 153 -36.77 8.81 1.82
CA VAL A 153 -36.14 10.14 1.65
C VAL A 153 -34.94 10.13 0.69
N PHE A 154 -34.20 9.02 0.57
CA PHE A 154 -33.07 8.95 -0.36
C PHE A 154 -33.48 9.14 -1.83
N LYS A 155 -34.74 8.87 -2.20
CA LYS A 155 -35.26 9.15 -3.55
C LYS A 155 -35.61 10.62 -3.79
N HIS A 156 -36.00 11.38 -2.77
CA HIS A 156 -36.44 12.77 -2.94
C HIS A 156 -35.27 13.76 -2.93
N VAL A 157 -34.23 13.53 -2.12
CA VAL A 157 -33.05 14.42 -2.07
C VAL A 157 -32.19 14.34 -3.34
N LEU A 158 -32.24 13.21 -4.07
CA LEU A 158 -31.51 13.03 -5.32
C LEU A 158 -32.16 13.68 -6.56
N ASN A 159 -33.43 14.12 -6.48
CA ASN A 159 -34.10 14.76 -7.60
C ASN A 159 -33.86 16.28 -7.66
N ASP A 160 -33.47 16.91 -6.55
CA ASP A 160 -33.21 18.36 -6.48
C ASP A 160 -31.72 18.73 -6.60
N SER A 161 -30.82 17.76 -6.75
CA SER A 161 -29.37 17.96 -6.86
C SER A 161 -28.90 18.46 -8.25
N LYS A 162 -29.77 19.18 -8.98
CA LYS A 162 -29.45 19.70 -10.32
C LYS A 162 -28.90 21.13 -10.32
N TYR A 163 -28.60 21.71 -9.15
CA TYR A 163 -28.08 23.07 -9.08
C TYR A 163 -26.87 23.18 -8.16
N ILE A 164 -25.86 23.87 -8.70
CA ILE A 164 -24.66 24.43 -8.06
C ILE A 164 -23.43 23.50 -8.09
N ALA A 165 -22.86 23.38 -9.28
CA ALA A 165 -21.42 23.18 -9.45
C ALA A 165 -20.87 24.47 -10.05
N GLU A 166 -20.43 25.42 -9.22
CA GLU A 166 -19.46 26.43 -9.63
C GLU A 166 -18.86 27.13 -8.39
N ASN A 167 -17.52 27.14 -8.36
CA ASN A 167 -16.64 27.86 -7.44
C ASN A 167 -16.60 27.42 -5.97
N ILE A 168 -15.74 26.44 -5.65
CA ILE A 168 -15.00 26.46 -4.38
C ILE A 168 -13.53 26.10 -4.64
N GLU A 169 -12.66 27.09 -4.46
CA GLU A 169 -11.22 26.97 -4.45
C GLU A 169 -10.72 26.00 -3.38
N LYS A 170 -9.58 25.39 -3.71
CA LYS A 170 -8.88 24.34 -2.97
C LYS A 170 -8.50 24.77 -1.55
N ALA A 171 -9.18 24.21 -0.56
CA ALA A 171 -8.58 23.83 0.71
C ALA A 171 -9.24 22.53 1.19
N SER A 172 -8.53 21.41 1.05
CA SER A 172 -8.97 20.15 1.64
C SER A 172 -8.95 20.28 3.17
N PRO A 173 -10.04 20.01 3.90
CA PRO A 173 -10.04 20.03 5.37
C PRO A 173 -9.11 18.95 5.98
N ILE A 174 -8.65 18.00 5.15
CA ILE A 174 -7.70 16.94 5.53
C ILE A 174 -6.35 17.52 5.98
N THR A 175 -6.04 18.78 5.63
CA THR A 175 -4.72 19.37 5.88
C THR A 175 -4.51 19.93 7.30
N ALA A 176 -5.57 20.10 8.11
CA ALA A 176 -5.47 20.69 9.46
C ALA A 176 -5.37 19.68 10.62
N HIS A 177 -5.60 18.38 10.40
CA HIS A 177 -5.50 17.35 11.46
C HIS A 177 -4.18 16.56 11.43
N ARG A 178 -3.09 17.20 10.97
CA ARG A 178 -1.75 16.60 11.06
C ARG A 178 -1.22 16.79 12.48
N SER A 179 -0.73 15.69 13.06
CA SER A 179 -0.10 15.56 14.39
C SER A 179 -0.98 15.74 15.63
N ILE A 180 -2.02 14.91 15.79
CA ILE A 180 -2.56 14.63 17.13
C ILE A 180 -2.23 13.18 17.45
N ASN A 181 -1.43 12.97 18.50
CA ASN A 181 -1.09 11.65 19.03
C ASN A 181 -2.36 10.94 19.53
N GLU A 182 -2.97 10.10 18.70
CA GLU A 182 -4.25 9.42 18.99
C GLU A 182 -4.24 8.49 20.22
N HIS A 183 -3.05 8.12 20.71
CA HIS A 183 -2.88 7.09 21.73
C HIS A 183 -3.33 7.56 23.13
N ASP A 184 -3.15 8.85 23.45
CA ASP A 184 -3.50 9.44 24.75
C ASP A 184 -4.75 10.31 24.70
N LEU A 185 -5.46 10.29 23.57
CA LEU A 185 -6.74 10.98 23.45
C LEU A 185 -7.77 10.34 24.36
N SER A 186 -8.41 11.19 25.15
CA SER A 186 -9.59 10.80 25.91
C SER A 186 -10.69 10.34 24.96
N LEU A 187 -11.68 9.62 25.48
CA LEU A 187 -12.86 9.27 24.68
C LEU A 187 -13.51 10.53 24.07
N SER A 188 -13.52 11.64 24.82
CA SER A 188 -14.06 12.90 24.36
C SER A 188 -13.33 13.44 23.13
N ASP A 189 -12.00 13.40 23.12
CA ASP A 189 -11.21 13.93 21.99
C ASP A 189 -11.36 13.08 20.73
N LYS A 190 -11.49 11.75 20.89
CA LYS A 190 -11.80 10.85 19.78
C LYS A 190 -13.19 11.11 19.20
N CYS A 191 -14.18 11.34 20.06
CA CYS A 191 -15.52 11.72 19.63
C CYS A 191 -15.51 13.07 18.90
N ASP A 192 -14.80 14.07 19.41
CA ASP A 192 -14.65 15.39 18.80
C ASP A 192 -13.98 15.32 17.41
N THR A 193 -12.94 14.49 17.28
CA THR A 193 -12.29 14.21 16.00
C THR A 193 -13.26 13.59 14.99
N ALA A 194 -14.04 12.59 15.42
CA ALA A 194 -15.03 11.95 14.55
C ALA A 194 -16.13 12.93 14.10
N VAL A 195 -16.63 13.76 15.02
CA VAL A 195 -17.62 14.80 14.73
C VAL A 195 -17.05 15.81 13.73
N SER A 196 -15.83 16.30 13.96
CA SER A 196 -15.17 17.26 13.08
C SER A 196 -15.02 16.73 11.65
N ILE A 197 -14.62 15.47 11.48
CA ILE A 197 -14.49 14.82 10.17
C ILE A 197 -15.86 14.68 9.48
N ALA A 198 -16.87 14.17 10.19
CA ALA A 198 -18.19 13.94 9.61
C ALA A 198 -18.89 15.25 9.22
N LEU A 199 -18.86 16.25 10.10
CA LEU A 199 -19.48 17.56 9.84
C LEU A 199 -18.75 18.31 8.73
N SER A 200 -17.41 18.25 8.67
CA SER A 200 -16.65 18.85 7.57
C SER A 200 -17.00 18.21 6.22
N GLY A 201 -17.23 16.89 6.19
CA GLY A 201 -17.68 16.19 5.00
C GLY A 201 -19.08 16.65 4.54
N VAL A 202 -20.04 16.71 5.47
CA VAL A 202 -21.40 17.22 5.20
C VAL A 202 -21.38 18.65 4.69
N LEU A 203 -20.62 19.53 5.35
CA LEU A 203 -20.44 20.93 4.93
C LEU A 203 -19.91 21.04 3.51
N LYS A 204 -18.93 20.21 3.15
CA LYS A 204 -18.35 20.19 1.80
C LYS A 204 -19.37 19.77 0.73
N VAL A 205 -20.27 18.85 1.04
CA VAL A 205 -21.28 18.36 0.10
C VAL A 205 -22.44 19.33 -0.05
N HIS A 206 -22.87 19.95 1.04
CA HIS A 206 -24.13 20.71 1.08
C HIS A 206 -23.96 22.23 1.16
N GLY A 207 -22.73 22.74 1.34
CA GLY A 207 -22.45 24.17 1.50
C GLY A 207 -22.93 24.78 2.82
N GLY A 208 -23.45 23.94 3.74
CA GLY A 208 -23.98 24.34 5.04
C GLY A 208 -24.27 23.12 5.91
N LEU A 209 -24.45 23.33 7.23
CA LEU A 209 -24.83 22.26 8.14
C LEU A 209 -26.30 21.90 7.94
N ILE A 210 -26.57 20.60 7.78
CA ILE A 210 -27.92 20.05 7.82
C ILE A 210 -28.30 19.81 9.28
N TYR A 211 -29.47 20.29 9.69
CA TYR A 211 -29.91 20.24 11.10
C TYR A 211 -30.67 18.96 11.46
N ASP A 212 -30.17 17.79 11.04
CA ASP A 212 -30.69 16.49 11.45
C ASP A 212 -29.73 15.84 12.46
N LEU A 213 -30.00 16.06 13.75
CA LEU A 213 -29.16 15.59 14.84
C LEU A 213 -29.04 14.06 14.85
N ASP A 214 -30.14 13.35 14.59
CA ASP A 214 -30.17 11.88 14.65
C ASP A 214 -29.37 11.26 13.51
N LEU A 215 -29.56 11.78 12.29
CA LEU A 215 -28.79 11.35 11.12
C LEU A 215 -27.30 11.62 11.29
N LEU A 216 -26.92 12.84 11.70
CA LEU A 216 -25.52 13.19 11.92
C LEU A 216 -24.88 12.35 13.03
N THR A 217 -25.61 12.10 14.12
CA THR A 217 -25.16 11.21 15.20
C THR A 217 -24.92 9.80 14.67
N LEU A 218 -25.87 9.25 13.91
CA LEU A 218 -25.76 7.91 13.32
C LEU A 218 -24.53 7.78 12.42
N LEU A 219 -24.36 8.69 11.46
CA LEU A 219 -23.25 8.64 10.50
C LEU A 219 -21.89 8.82 11.18
N THR A 220 -21.80 9.74 12.14
CA THR A 220 -20.58 9.96 12.93
C THR A 220 -20.26 8.73 13.79
N THR A 221 -21.27 8.11 14.39
CA THR A 221 -21.09 6.90 15.21
C THR A 221 -20.61 5.72 14.38
N ARG A 222 -21.10 5.56 13.13
CA ARG A 222 -20.58 4.55 12.19
C ARG A 222 -19.09 4.76 11.88
N PHE A 223 -18.72 5.99 11.54
CA PHE A 223 -17.32 6.34 11.32
C PHE A 223 -16.46 6.04 12.56
N PHE A 224 -16.88 6.51 13.73
CA PHE A 224 -16.20 6.30 15.01
C PHE A 224 -16.02 4.81 15.32
N ARG A 225 -17.06 4.00 15.11
CA ARG A 225 -17.03 2.55 15.35
C ARG A 225 -15.92 1.87 14.55
N ASN A 226 -15.81 2.20 13.26
CA ASN A 226 -14.86 1.56 12.35
C ASN A 226 -13.41 2.00 12.63
N THR A 227 -13.21 3.20 13.17
CA THR A 227 -11.89 3.79 13.46
C THR A 227 -11.51 3.57 14.94
N PHE A 228 -12.02 4.40 15.84
CA PHE A 228 -11.70 4.41 17.26
C PHE A 228 -12.31 3.24 18.03
N GLY A 229 -13.48 2.76 17.60
CA GLY A 229 -14.07 1.53 18.13
C GLY A 229 -13.17 0.31 17.89
N SER A 230 -12.56 0.19 16.70
CA SER A 230 -11.58 -0.86 16.41
C SER A 230 -10.41 -0.86 17.40
N GLN A 231 -9.84 0.31 17.68
CA GLN A 231 -8.75 0.44 18.65
C GLN A 231 -9.16 -0.03 20.05
N LYS A 232 -10.42 0.22 20.46
CA LYS A 232 -10.93 -0.28 21.73
C LYS A 232 -11.03 -1.80 21.74
N ILE A 233 -11.48 -2.43 20.65
CA ILE A 233 -11.46 -3.89 20.51
C ILE A 233 -10.04 -4.43 20.67
N GLY A 234 -9.05 -3.82 20.00
CA GLY A 234 -7.65 -4.21 20.13
C GLY A 234 -7.16 -4.21 21.58
N LYS A 235 -7.54 -3.20 22.37
CA LYS A 235 -7.23 -3.15 23.83
C LYS A 235 -7.97 -4.21 24.64
N LEU A 236 -9.21 -4.54 24.28
CA LEU A 236 -10.02 -5.53 24.99
C LEU A 236 -9.50 -6.96 24.78
N ILE A 237 -9.03 -7.28 23.57
CA ILE A 237 -8.54 -8.64 23.26
C ILE A 237 -7.05 -8.84 23.55
N GLU A 238 -6.30 -7.78 23.86
CA GLU A 238 -4.87 -7.84 24.18
C GLU A 238 -4.52 -8.93 25.21
N PRO A 239 -5.20 -9.04 26.38
CA PRO A 239 -4.85 -10.06 27.37
C PRO A 239 -5.09 -11.49 26.87
N LEU A 240 -6.07 -11.67 25.99
CA LEU A 240 -6.39 -12.97 25.39
C LEU A 240 -5.34 -13.38 24.36
N ILE A 241 -4.83 -12.41 23.58
CA ILE A 241 -3.71 -12.63 22.66
C ILE A 241 -2.45 -13.01 23.46
N GLN A 242 -2.13 -12.28 24.53
CA GLN A 242 -0.96 -12.59 25.38
C GLN A 242 -1.04 -14.00 25.96
N LYS A 243 -2.20 -14.39 26.49
CA LYS A 243 -2.46 -15.77 26.96
C LYS A 243 -2.27 -16.80 25.84
N ALA A 244 -2.75 -16.51 24.63
CA ALA A 244 -2.58 -17.40 23.49
C ALA A 244 -1.10 -17.54 23.10
N VAL A 245 -0.36 -16.44 23.08
CA VAL A 245 1.08 -16.43 22.77
C VAL A 245 1.87 -17.27 23.77
N GLU A 246 1.59 -17.14 25.06
CA GLU A 246 2.24 -17.93 26.12
C GLU A 246 1.95 -19.44 25.98
N VAL A 247 0.68 -19.81 25.82
CA VAL A 247 0.25 -21.22 25.78
C VAL A 247 0.66 -21.90 24.47
N GLN A 248 0.50 -21.22 23.33
CA GLN A 248 0.88 -21.74 22.02
C GLN A 248 2.39 -21.61 21.76
N LYS A 249 3.13 -20.93 22.65
CA LYS A 249 4.57 -20.66 22.53
C LYS A 249 4.91 -19.93 21.22
N TYR A 250 4.05 -18.99 20.81
CA TYR A 250 4.33 -18.17 19.65
C TYR A 250 5.52 -17.24 19.94
N LYS A 251 6.41 -17.10 18.95
CA LYS A 251 7.55 -16.19 19.06
C LYS A 251 7.06 -14.75 18.88
N ILE A 252 7.25 -13.93 19.91
CA ILE A 252 7.05 -12.48 19.84
C ILE A 252 8.22 -11.87 19.07
N LEU A 253 7.94 -10.92 18.19
CA LEU A 253 8.97 -10.18 17.47
C LEU A 253 9.74 -9.27 18.44
N PRO A 254 11.08 -9.33 18.45
CA PRO A 254 11.88 -8.48 19.32
C PRO A 254 11.81 -7.01 18.88
N PHE A 255 11.79 -6.12 19.87
CA PHE A 255 11.88 -4.68 19.64
C PHE A 255 13.32 -4.30 19.28
N GLN A 256 13.47 -3.46 18.28
CA GLN A 256 14.76 -3.10 17.70
C GLN A 256 15.10 -1.66 18.03
N SER A 257 16.28 -1.44 18.62
CA SER A 257 16.84 -0.10 18.84
C SER A 257 17.23 0.60 17.53
N SER A 258 17.54 -0.18 16.50
CA SER A 258 17.85 0.28 15.14
C SER A 258 17.09 -0.59 14.13
N PRO A 259 15.78 -0.32 13.90
CA PRO A 259 14.98 -1.14 13.00
C PRO A 259 15.54 -1.14 11.58
N ILE A 260 15.39 -2.27 10.90
CA ILE A 260 15.85 -2.48 9.52
C ILE A 260 14.60 -2.75 8.70
N VAL A 261 14.47 -2.04 7.59
CA VAL A 261 13.32 -2.19 6.71
C VAL A 261 13.77 -2.67 5.34
N MET A 262 13.26 -3.81 4.90
CA MET A 262 13.32 -4.27 3.53
C MET A 262 11.99 -3.98 2.85
N ASN A 263 11.99 -3.21 1.77
CA ASN A 263 10.76 -2.77 1.12
C ASN A 263 10.83 -3.06 -0.38
N THR A 264 9.88 -3.87 -0.85
CA THR A 264 9.81 -4.24 -2.27
C THR A 264 8.73 -3.45 -2.97
N LYS A 265 9.13 -2.75 -4.04
CA LYS A 265 8.28 -1.88 -4.87
C LYS A 265 8.21 -2.41 -6.28
N GLY A 266 7.04 -2.26 -6.90
CA GLY A 266 6.75 -2.74 -8.24
C GLY A 266 5.26 -2.95 -8.45
N ALA A 267 4.84 -2.97 -9.70
CA ALA A 267 3.44 -3.13 -10.09
C ALA A 267 2.80 -4.42 -9.55
N SER A 268 1.47 -4.50 -9.59
CA SER A 268 0.77 -5.75 -9.30
C SER A 268 1.28 -6.86 -10.24
N ALA A 269 1.57 -8.04 -9.69
CA ALA A 269 2.12 -9.19 -10.43
C ALA A 269 3.51 -8.97 -11.08
N ALA A 270 4.25 -7.93 -10.67
CA ALA A 270 5.65 -7.71 -11.08
C ALA A 270 6.65 -8.69 -10.43
N GLY A 271 6.20 -9.69 -9.66
CA GLY A 271 7.11 -10.66 -9.00
C GLY A 271 7.80 -10.16 -7.73
N LYS A 272 7.22 -9.20 -6.99
CA LYS A 272 7.79 -8.71 -5.73
C LYS A 272 8.13 -9.82 -4.72
N SER A 273 7.27 -10.82 -4.59
CA SER A 273 7.51 -11.89 -3.62
C SER A 273 8.57 -12.91 -4.07
N THR A 274 9.02 -12.88 -5.33
CA THR A 274 10.05 -13.81 -5.83
C THR A 274 11.45 -13.44 -5.34
N ILE A 275 11.64 -12.24 -4.78
CA ILE A 275 12.92 -11.80 -4.22
C ILE A 275 13.07 -12.12 -2.72
N ARG A 276 12.04 -12.68 -2.08
CA ARG A 276 12.08 -13.05 -0.65
C ARG A 276 13.26 -13.96 -0.29
N PRO A 277 13.62 -14.98 -1.09
CA PRO A 277 14.82 -15.79 -0.81
C PRO A 277 16.11 -14.96 -0.78
N GLN A 278 16.26 -13.97 -1.67
CA GLN A 278 17.42 -13.07 -1.67
C GLN A 278 17.41 -12.16 -0.44
N GLN A 279 16.24 -11.67 -0.04
CA GLN A 279 16.09 -10.87 1.18
C GLN A 279 16.47 -11.65 2.44
N ARG A 280 16.13 -12.96 2.48
CA ARG A 280 16.56 -13.84 3.57
C ARG A 280 18.08 -14.01 3.60
N LEU A 281 18.70 -14.31 2.45
CA LEU A 281 20.16 -14.40 2.35
C LEU A 281 20.85 -13.09 2.75
N LEU A 282 20.25 -11.94 2.40
CA LEU A 282 20.76 -10.63 2.80
C LEU A 282 20.66 -10.42 4.32
N ALA A 283 19.55 -10.84 4.95
CA ALA A 283 19.41 -10.81 6.41
C ALA A 283 20.50 -11.67 7.08
N GLU A 284 20.71 -12.90 6.59
CA GLU A 284 21.75 -13.81 7.11
C GLU A 284 23.15 -13.19 7.02
N ARG A 285 23.49 -12.52 5.92
CA ARG A 285 24.80 -11.89 5.74
C ARG A 285 25.00 -10.63 6.56
N MET A 286 23.90 -9.95 6.91
CA MET A 286 23.91 -8.86 7.88
C MET A 286 23.89 -9.35 9.33
N ASP A 287 23.94 -10.68 9.56
CA ASP A 287 23.84 -11.31 10.89
C ASP A 287 22.52 -10.98 11.61
N ILE A 288 21.42 -10.96 10.85
CA ILE A 288 20.07 -10.70 11.35
C ILE A 288 19.24 -11.97 11.22
N THR A 289 18.61 -12.36 12.32
CA THR A 289 17.65 -13.47 12.34
C THR A 289 16.44 -13.14 11.47
N TRP A 290 16.16 -13.97 10.46
CA TRP A 290 15.03 -13.78 9.55
C TRP A 290 13.68 -13.72 10.28
N GLU A 291 13.53 -14.55 11.31
CA GLU A 291 12.32 -14.66 12.13
C GLU A 291 12.06 -13.42 13.00
N ASP A 292 12.95 -12.42 13.01
CA ASP A 292 12.78 -11.14 13.72
C ASP A 292 12.13 -10.06 12.84
N PHE A 293 11.85 -10.36 11.56
CA PHE A 293 11.12 -9.48 10.66
C PHE A 293 9.60 -9.67 10.78
N ALA A 294 8.88 -8.57 10.96
CA ALA A 294 7.44 -8.52 10.67
C ALA A 294 7.23 -8.53 9.15
N VAL A 295 6.66 -9.61 8.61
CA VAL A 295 6.39 -9.73 7.17
C VAL A 295 5.04 -9.07 6.84
N ILE A 296 5.10 -7.78 6.54
CA ILE A 296 3.94 -6.95 6.19
C ILE A 296 3.51 -7.23 4.75
N SER A 297 2.56 -8.17 4.60
CA SER A 297 1.92 -8.46 3.32
C SER A 297 0.40 -8.65 3.46
N PRO A 298 -0.38 -7.56 3.47
CA PRO A 298 -1.83 -7.57 3.70
C PRO A 298 -2.62 -8.48 2.75
N ASP A 299 -2.11 -8.75 1.55
CA ASP A 299 -2.80 -9.58 0.57
C ASP A 299 -3.10 -11.01 1.05
N TYR A 300 -2.33 -11.54 2.01
CA TYR A 300 -2.60 -12.85 2.62
C TYR A 300 -3.85 -12.86 3.50
N TRP A 301 -4.30 -11.70 3.99
CA TRP A 301 -5.50 -11.59 4.80
C TRP A 301 -6.78 -11.90 4.01
N ARG A 302 -6.77 -11.74 2.69
CA ARG A 302 -7.97 -11.88 1.84
C ARG A 302 -8.66 -13.23 1.96
N LYS A 303 -7.89 -14.32 2.02
CA LYS A 303 -8.43 -15.69 2.18
C LYS A 303 -8.96 -15.95 3.58
N PHE A 304 -8.57 -15.15 4.57
CA PHE A 304 -9.19 -15.16 5.90
C PHE A 304 -10.49 -14.35 5.91
N LEU A 305 -10.51 -13.22 5.18
CA LEU A 305 -11.67 -12.32 5.11
C LEU A 305 -12.84 -12.90 4.30
N LEU A 306 -12.57 -13.76 3.32
CA LEU A 306 -13.58 -14.36 2.44
C LEU A 306 -13.18 -15.79 2.07
N ASP A 307 -14.10 -16.73 2.27
CA ASP A 307 -13.98 -18.06 1.68
C ASP A 307 -14.27 -17.99 0.18
N TYR A 308 -13.25 -18.25 -0.63
CA TYR A 308 -13.35 -18.18 -2.08
C TYR A 308 -14.25 -19.30 -2.64
N GLY A 309 -14.32 -20.46 -1.97
CA GLY A 309 -15.17 -21.57 -2.37
C GLY A 309 -16.67 -21.22 -2.32
N SER A 310 -17.06 -20.33 -1.40
CA SER A 310 -18.44 -19.88 -1.24
C SER A 310 -19.03 -19.10 -2.43
N LEU A 311 -18.20 -18.66 -3.38
CA LEU A 311 -18.61 -17.79 -4.49
C LEU A 311 -19.13 -18.53 -5.72
N GLY A 312 -18.96 -19.86 -5.79
CA GLY A 312 -19.37 -20.67 -6.95
C GLY A 312 -18.81 -20.11 -8.26
N LYS A 313 -19.67 -19.87 -9.25
CA LYS A 313 -19.28 -19.34 -10.57
C LYS A 313 -18.61 -17.96 -10.54
N ASP A 314 -18.80 -17.19 -9.46
CA ASP A 314 -18.26 -15.84 -9.33
C ASP A 314 -16.89 -15.81 -8.61
N TYR A 315 -16.24 -16.97 -8.43
CA TYR A 315 -14.99 -17.12 -7.66
C TYR A 315 -13.85 -16.18 -8.11
N LYS A 316 -13.79 -15.83 -9.40
CA LYS A 316 -12.77 -14.91 -9.94
C LYS A 316 -12.86 -13.50 -9.36
N TYR A 317 -14.02 -13.09 -8.82
CA TYR A 317 -14.22 -11.79 -8.17
C TYR A 317 -13.75 -11.74 -6.71
N ALA A 318 -13.30 -12.85 -6.11
CA ALA A 318 -13.01 -12.92 -4.67
C ALA A 318 -12.03 -11.84 -4.16
N ALA A 319 -10.98 -11.56 -4.93
CA ALA A 319 -10.01 -10.52 -4.61
C ALA A 319 -10.63 -9.11 -4.67
N MET A 320 -11.58 -8.87 -5.57
CA MET A 320 -12.25 -7.57 -5.66
C MET A 320 -13.23 -7.37 -4.51
N LEU A 321 -13.96 -8.41 -4.12
CA LEU A 321 -14.94 -8.37 -3.04
C LEU A 321 -14.33 -8.07 -1.66
N THR A 322 -13.04 -8.36 -1.47
CA THR A 322 -12.28 -8.05 -0.25
C THR A 322 -11.53 -6.71 -0.32
N GLY A 323 -11.59 -5.99 -1.45
CA GLY A 323 -10.75 -4.81 -1.72
C GLY A 323 -10.94 -3.67 -0.71
N TYR A 324 -12.19 -3.25 -0.48
CA TYR A 324 -12.48 -2.14 0.45
C TYR A 324 -12.09 -2.47 1.89
N GLU A 325 -12.34 -3.72 2.32
CA GLU A 325 -11.99 -4.16 3.66
C GLU A 325 -10.48 -4.24 3.85
N LEU A 326 -9.76 -4.77 2.86
CA LEU A 326 -8.32 -4.84 2.93
C LEU A 326 -7.70 -3.44 3.12
N GLU A 327 -8.19 -2.44 2.37
CA GLU A 327 -7.73 -1.06 2.53
C GLU A 327 -8.05 -0.49 3.92
N MET A 328 -9.17 -0.90 4.52
CA MET A 328 -9.51 -0.51 5.89
C MET A 328 -8.57 -1.16 6.91
N VAL A 329 -8.32 -2.46 6.83
CA VAL A 329 -7.42 -3.17 7.74
C VAL A 329 -5.98 -2.65 7.61
N ASP A 330 -5.52 -2.39 6.39
CA ASP A 330 -4.18 -1.86 6.12
C ASP A 330 -3.98 -0.44 6.69
N LYS A 331 -5.02 0.41 6.70
CA LYS A 331 -5.00 1.71 7.41
C LYS A 331 -4.91 1.54 8.93
N LYS A 332 -5.62 0.56 9.49
CA LYS A 332 -5.55 0.23 10.92
C LYS A 332 -4.16 -0.29 11.30
N LEU A 333 -3.55 -1.11 10.45
CA LEU A 333 -2.15 -1.55 10.61
C LEU A 333 -1.20 -0.35 10.68
N ASP A 334 -1.30 0.63 9.77
CA ASP A 334 -0.42 1.80 9.81
C ASP A 334 -0.51 2.56 11.14
N LEU A 335 -1.74 2.82 11.61
CA LEU A 335 -1.97 3.51 12.89
C LEU A 335 -1.39 2.70 14.05
N TYR A 336 -1.54 1.38 14.02
CA TYR A 336 -0.99 0.50 15.03
C TYR A 336 0.55 0.52 15.04
N MET A 337 1.19 0.44 13.87
CA MET A 337 2.65 0.51 13.75
C MET A 337 3.20 1.88 14.17
N GLU A 338 2.46 2.97 13.90
CA GLU A 338 2.80 4.31 14.38
C GLU A 338 2.79 4.39 15.92
N GLN A 339 1.81 3.76 16.56
CA GLN A 339 1.77 3.67 18.03
C GLN A 339 2.95 2.85 18.58
N LYS A 340 3.32 1.74 17.94
CA LYS A 340 4.52 0.96 18.33
C LYS A 340 5.79 1.79 18.20
N SER A 341 5.92 2.58 17.14
CA SER A 341 7.07 3.46 16.95
C SER A 341 7.21 4.49 18.05
N ILE A 342 6.11 5.10 18.51
CA ILE A 342 6.14 6.09 19.61
C ILE A 342 6.66 5.45 20.91
N LYS A 343 6.35 4.16 21.13
CA LYS A 343 6.78 3.41 22.32
C LYS A 343 8.18 2.79 22.19
N GLY A 344 8.83 2.90 21.03
CA GLY A 344 10.10 2.22 20.76
C GLY A 344 9.96 0.70 20.60
N GLU A 345 8.77 0.21 20.23
CA GLU A 345 8.42 -1.21 20.14
C GLU A 345 8.52 -1.76 18.70
N MET A 346 9.30 -1.11 17.84
CA MET A 346 9.37 -1.47 16.41
C MET A 346 10.22 -2.72 16.17
N PRO A 347 9.71 -3.74 15.47
CA PRO A 347 10.54 -4.83 14.97
C PRO A 347 11.25 -4.43 13.67
N HIS A 348 12.10 -5.31 13.14
CA HIS A 348 12.50 -5.21 11.73
C HIS A 348 11.27 -5.42 10.84
N LEU A 349 11.23 -4.80 9.65
CA LEU A 349 10.07 -4.88 8.76
C LEU A 349 10.46 -5.39 7.38
N LEU A 350 9.73 -6.40 6.90
CA LEU A 350 9.73 -6.80 5.51
C LEU A 350 8.41 -6.40 4.89
N ILE A 351 8.43 -5.45 3.96
CA ILE A 351 7.25 -4.85 3.37
C ILE A 351 7.08 -5.35 1.93
N ASP A 352 6.04 -6.16 1.71
CA ASP A 352 5.54 -6.58 0.40
C ASP A 352 4.07 -6.18 0.27
N ARG A 353 3.86 -4.86 0.16
CA ARG A 353 2.54 -4.24 0.04
C ARG A 353 2.48 -3.35 -1.20
N PHE A 354 1.42 -3.50 -1.98
CA PHE A 354 1.08 -2.57 -3.05
C PHE A 354 0.02 -1.60 -2.53
N ARG A 355 0.30 -0.30 -2.56
CA ARG A 355 -0.66 0.74 -2.16
C ARG A 355 -0.53 1.94 -3.10
N PHE A 356 -1.66 2.47 -3.54
CA PHE A 356 -1.71 3.57 -4.52
C PHE A 356 -1.05 4.86 -3.98
N ASP A 357 -1.35 5.26 -2.74
CA ASP A 357 -0.69 6.39 -2.07
C ASP A 357 0.74 6.07 -1.58
N SER A 358 1.24 4.84 -1.75
CA SER A 358 2.62 4.54 -1.33
C SER A 358 3.70 5.14 -2.23
N PHE A 359 3.28 5.75 -3.33
CA PHE A 359 4.15 6.46 -4.25
C PHE A 359 3.94 7.99 -4.25
N THR A 360 2.87 8.49 -3.63
CA THR A 360 2.61 9.94 -3.55
C THR A 360 3.41 10.56 -2.40
N VAL A 361 4.31 11.49 -2.69
CA VAL A 361 5.04 12.26 -1.67
C VAL A 361 4.26 13.54 -1.39
N ASN A 362 4.14 13.93 -0.11
CA ASN A 362 3.57 15.23 0.22
C ASN A 362 4.52 16.33 -0.30
N LEU A 363 4.01 17.24 -1.13
CA LEU A 363 4.70 18.39 -1.76
C LEU A 363 5.47 19.33 -0.79
N LYS A 364 5.39 19.10 0.53
CA LYS A 364 5.95 20.00 1.55
C LYS A 364 7.34 19.61 2.06
N GLY A 365 8.00 18.58 1.52
CA GLY A 365 9.41 18.27 1.83
C GLY A 365 9.70 17.82 3.27
N ASP A 366 8.77 17.98 4.20
CA ASP A 366 8.85 17.40 5.54
C ASP A 366 8.66 15.89 5.49
N TYR A 367 9.33 15.21 6.41
CA TYR A 367 9.31 13.78 6.73
C TYR A 367 7.91 13.24 7.16
N GLN A 368 6.83 13.74 6.58
CA GLN A 368 5.45 13.33 6.80
C GLN A 368 5.04 12.21 5.82
N SER A 369 5.97 11.29 5.54
CA SER A 369 5.65 10.06 4.83
C SER A 369 4.77 9.19 5.75
N LYS A 370 3.61 8.74 5.27
CA LYS A 370 2.80 7.73 5.99
C LYS A 370 3.34 6.31 5.80
N LEU A 371 4.46 6.15 5.09
CA LEU A 371 5.04 4.85 4.79
C LEU A 371 5.68 4.23 6.04
N LEU A 372 5.48 2.93 6.22
CA LEU A 372 6.12 2.16 7.31
C LEU A 372 7.65 2.15 7.21
N SER A 373 8.21 2.34 6.01
CA SER A 373 9.66 2.39 5.84
C SER A 373 10.34 3.55 6.56
N ARG A 374 9.59 4.59 6.97
CA ARG A 374 10.11 5.70 7.79
C ARG A 374 10.69 5.24 9.14
N PHE A 375 10.20 4.11 9.64
CA PHE A 375 10.62 3.57 10.93
C PHE A 375 11.96 2.84 10.91
N GLY A 376 12.53 2.57 9.73
CA GLY A 376 13.85 1.95 9.62
C GLY A 376 14.97 2.95 9.80
N GLN A 377 16.01 2.60 10.57
CA GLN A 377 17.28 3.33 10.56
C GLN A 377 18.13 2.94 9.35
N LYS A 378 18.09 1.65 8.97
CA LYS A 378 18.57 1.14 7.69
C LYS A 378 17.37 0.76 6.82
N VAL A 379 17.33 1.28 5.60
CA VAL A 379 16.25 1.03 4.64
C VAL A 379 16.83 0.47 3.35
N LEU A 380 16.34 -0.70 2.98
CA LEU A 380 16.73 -1.45 1.78
C LEU A 380 15.54 -1.44 0.81
N LEU A 381 15.66 -0.70 -0.28
CA LEU A 381 14.61 -0.53 -1.28
C LEU A 381 14.88 -1.40 -2.51
N PHE A 382 13.94 -2.29 -2.85
CA PHE A 382 14.03 -3.11 -4.05
C PHE A 382 12.96 -2.67 -5.04
N PHE A 383 13.35 -2.26 -6.24
CA PHE A 383 12.46 -1.77 -7.29
C PHE A 383 12.41 -2.78 -8.43
N VAL A 384 11.33 -3.54 -8.51
CA VAL A 384 11.14 -4.57 -9.53
C VAL A 384 10.50 -3.97 -10.78
N ILE A 385 11.25 -4.02 -11.88
CA ILE A 385 10.87 -3.58 -13.21
C ILE A 385 10.39 -4.81 -13.98
N THR A 386 9.17 -4.77 -14.50
CA THR A 386 8.55 -5.85 -15.27
C THR A 386 7.74 -5.25 -16.42
N PRO A 387 7.91 -5.72 -17.66
CA PRO A 387 7.08 -5.28 -18.77
C PRO A 387 5.58 -5.36 -18.44
N PRO A 388 4.76 -4.32 -18.69
CA PRO A 388 3.36 -4.32 -18.31
C PRO A 388 2.57 -5.50 -18.90
N ALA A 389 2.89 -5.93 -20.13
CA ALA A 389 2.29 -7.12 -20.73
C ALA A 389 2.57 -8.41 -19.92
N GLU A 390 3.80 -8.59 -19.44
CA GLU A 390 4.19 -9.73 -18.61
C GLU A 390 3.45 -9.74 -17.26
N THR A 391 3.11 -8.57 -16.71
CA THR A 391 2.31 -8.52 -15.48
C THR A 391 0.91 -9.10 -15.66
N VAL A 392 0.33 -9.00 -16.87
CA VAL A 392 -0.97 -9.60 -17.22
C VAL A 392 -0.88 -11.12 -17.25
N GLU A 393 0.10 -11.66 -17.96
CA GLU A 393 0.37 -13.10 -18.05
C GLU A 393 0.68 -13.73 -16.68
N ARG A 394 1.51 -13.06 -15.88
CA ARG A 394 1.85 -13.51 -14.53
C ARG A 394 0.66 -13.46 -13.58
N ALA A 395 -0.18 -12.44 -13.69
CA ALA A 395 -1.39 -12.35 -12.89
C ALA A 395 -2.37 -13.50 -13.21
N TRP A 396 -2.48 -13.89 -14.48
CA TRP A 396 -3.29 -15.03 -14.89
C TRP A 396 -2.77 -16.36 -14.32
N LYS A 397 -1.48 -16.64 -14.47
CA LYS A 397 -0.84 -17.83 -13.86
C LYS A 397 -1.02 -17.87 -12.34
N ARG A 398 -0.92 -16.72 -11.68
CA ARG A 398 -1.22 -16.58 -10.24
C ARG A 398 -2.70 -16.81 -9.94
N GLY A 399 -3.60 -16.35 -10.79
CA GLY A 399 -5.04 -16.60 -10.68
C GLY A 399 -5.37 -18.10 -10.73
N LEU A 400 -4.74 -18.83 -11.65
CA LEU A 400 -4.92 -20.28 -11.79
C LEU A 400 -4.43 -21.06 -10.56
N SER A 401 -3.30 -20.68 -9.97
CA SER A 401 -2.72 -21.36 -8.80
C SER A 401 -3.41 -20.97 -7.49
N THR A 402 -3.60 -19.67 -7.26
CA THR A 402 -4.01 -19.15 -5.94
C THR A 402 -5.47 -18.73 -5.85
N LEU A 403 -6.22 -18.79 -6.98
CA LEU A 403 -7.57 -18.25 -7.17
C LEU A 403 -7.66 -16.71 -7.08
N ARG A 404 -6.53 -16.02 -7.24
CA ARG A 404 -6.43 -14.55 -7.15
C ARG A 404 -6.37 -13.91 -8.54
N TYR A 405 -7.53 -13.79 -9.18
CA TYR A 405 -7.67 -13.13 -10.48
C TYR A 405 -7.71 -11.60 -10.35
N LYS A 406 -7.34 -10.91 -11.42
CA LYS A 406 -7.47 -9.45 -11.58
C LYS A 406 -7.89 -9.13 -13.01
N ALA A 407 -8.65 -8.04 -13.19
CA ALA A 407 -8.98 -7.54 -14.52
C ALA A 407 -7.72 -7.02 -15.22
N VAL A 408 -7.70 -7.10 -16.56
CA VAL A 408 -6.56 -6.63 -17.38
C VAL A 408 -6.39 -5.12 -17.23
N GLU A 409 -7.49 -4.37 -17.32
CA GLU A 409 -7.51 -2.91 -17.15
C GLU A 409 -6.89 -2.50 -15.80
N ASP A 410 -7.29 -3.16 -14.70
CA ASP A 410 -6.70 -2.93 -13.38
C ASP A 410 -5.20 -3.18 -13.35
N LEU A 411 -4.73 -4.27 -13.95
CA LEU A 411 -3.30 -4.62 -13.98
C LEU A 411 -2.49 -3.57 -14.74
N LEU A 412 -2.96 -3.15 -15.91
CA LEU A 412 -2.29 -2.12 -16.71
C LEU A 412 -2.34 -0.75 -16.02
N PHE A 413 -3.45 -0.39 -15.38
CA PHE A 413 -3.55 0.82 -14.56
C PHE A 413 -2.57 0.79 -13.38
N HIS A 414 -2.42 -0.35 -12.67
CA HIS A 414 -1.42 -0.50 -11.61
C HIS A 414 0.02 -0.33 -12.10
N ASN A 415 0.32 -0.63 -13.37
CA ASN A 415 1.64 -0.38 -13.94
C ASN A 415 1.87 1.12 -14.10
N ILE A 416 0.91 1.85 -14.66
CA ILE A 416 0.98 3.32 -14.81
C ILE A 416 1.27 3.96 -13.45
N GLU A 417 0.48 3.61 -12.43
CA GLU A 417 0.66 4.09 -11.06
C GLU A 417 2.05 3.77 -10.49
N ALA A 418 2.49 2.52 -10.61
CA ALA A 418 3.78 2.09 -10.08
C ALA A 418 4.96 2.80 -10.76
N TYR A 419 4.95 2.92 -12.09
CA TYR A 419 6.07 3.53 -12.83
C TYR A 419 6.05 5.05 -12.81
N THR A 420 4.88 5.67 -12.69
CA THR A 420 4.77 7.11 -12.45
C THR A 420 5.38 7.47 -11.09
N GLY A 421 5.06 6.69 -10.07
CA GLY A 421 5.41 7.01 -8.69
C GLY A 421 6.75 6.46 -8.19
N MET A 422 7.32 5.44 -8.85
CA MET A 422 8.60 4.85 -8.47
C MET A 422 9.77 5.87 -8.45
N PRO A 423 9.95 6.73 -9.47
CA PRO A 423 10.94 7.81 -9.44
C PRO A 423 10.80 8.75 -8.25
N GLU A 424 9.59 9.26 -8.00
CA GLU A 424 9.31 10.22 -6.93
C GLU A 424 9.65 9.62 -5.55
N LEU A 425 9.21 8.38 -5.33
CA LEU A 425 9.54 7.63 -4.14
C LEU A 425 11.06 7.46 -3.99
N PHE A 426 11.74 6.97 -5.02
CA PHE A 426 13.19 6.73 -4.99
C PHE A 426 13.97 8.02 -4.66
N LEU A 427 13.68 9.12 -5.38
CA LEU A 427 14.35 10.41 -5.19
C LEU A 427 14.09 10.98 -3.79
N SER A 428 12.88 10.82 -3.25
CA SER A 428 12.56 11.24 -1.89
C SER A 428 13.38 10.49 -0.83
N TRP A 429 13.70 9.22 -1.07
CA TRP A 429 14.47 8.39 -0.15
C TRP A 429 15.96 8.71 -0.17
N ILE A 430 16.56 8.87 -1.34
CA ILE A 430 18.00 9.19 -1.43
C ILE A 430 18.33 10.61 -0.96
N ALA A 431 17.33 11.50 -0.87
CA ALA A 431 17.48 12.84 -0.31
C ALA A 431 17.66 12.84 1.22
N ILE A 432 17.27 11.75 1.89
CA ILE A 432 17.36 11.59 3.35
C ILE A 432 18.82 11.37 3.74
N LYS A 433 19.33 12.15 4.71
CA LYS A 433 20.75 12.13 5.12
C LYS A 433 21.02 11.48 6.48
N ASP A 434 19.99 11.33 7.32
CA ASP A 434 20.07 10.81 8.69
C ASP A 434 19.78 9.31 8.79
N LYS A 435 19.64 8.61 7.65
CA LYS A 435 19.39 7.17 7.56
C LYS A 435 20.38 6.48 6.63
N ASP A 436 20.59 5.19 6.85
CA ASP A 436 21.35 4.32 5.94
C ASP A 436 20.42 3.80 4.84
N ILE A 437 20.48 4.40 3.65
CA ILE A 437 19.58 4.10 2.54
C ILE A 437 20.35 3.36 1.46
N ASN A 438 19.92 2.13 1.17
CA ASN A 438 20.44 1.34 0.06
C ASN A 438 19.29 0.91 -0.85
N PHE A 439 19.57 0.79 -2.14
CA PHE A 439 18.56 0.47 -3.13
C PHE A 439 19.09 -0.40 -4.25
N GLU A 440 18.18 -1.18 -4.85
CA GLU A 440 18.45 -2.01 -6.02
C GLU A 440 17.25 -1.97 -6.98
N PHE A 441 17.53 -1.68 -8.25
CA PHE A 441 16.60 -1.86 -9.36
C PHE A 441 16.82 -3.24 -9.97
N LEU A 442 15.73 -3.97 -10.18
CA LEU A 442 15.74 -5.37 -10.58
C LEU A 442 14.92 -5.53 -11.85
N ASP A 443 15.54 -6.02 -12.91
CA ASP A 443 14.86 -6.44 -14.14
C ASP A 443 14.30 -7.84 -13.95
N ASN A 444 12.98 -7.94 -14.00
CA ASN A 444 12.26 -9.17 -13.90
C ASN A 444 11.67 -9.60 -15.25
N GLU A 445 12.24 -9.20 -16.39
CA GLU A 445 12.03 -9.81 -17.70
C GLU A 445 12.82 -11.13 -17.82
N VAL A 446 12.52 -12.04 -16.90
CA VAL A 446 13.15 -13.36 -16.80
C VAL A 446 12.09 -14.45 -16.64
N PRO A 447 12.38 -15.72 -16.96
CA PRO A 447 11.44 -16.81 -16.78
C PRO A 447 10.94 -16.92 -15.33
N LEU A 448 9.69 -17.36 -15.14
CA LEU A 448 9.14 -17.58 -13.81
C LEU A 448 10.01 -18.56 -13.01
N GLY A 449 10.33 -18.21 -11.76
CA GLY A 449 11.19 -19.00 -10.87
C GLY A 449 12.68 -18.69 -10.99
N THR A 450 13.09 -17.83 -11.92
CA THR A 450 14.46 -17.30 -11.97
C THR A 450 14.56 -15.98 -11.21
N LEU A 451 15.77 -15.69 -10.72
CA LEU A 451 16.04 -14.47 -9.98
C LEU A 451 16.07 -13.27 -10.93
N PRO A 452 15.44 -12.13 -10.57
CA PRO A 452 15.58 -10.90 -11.31
C PRO A 452 17.05 -10.48 -11.45
N ARG A 453 17.39 -9.83 -12.56
CA ARG A 453 18.74 -9.32 -12.83
C ARG A 453 18.91 -7.93 -12.23
N THR A 454 19.99 -7.67 -11.51
CA THR A 454 20.31 -6.31 -11.04
C THR A 454 20.49 -5.36 -12.22
N VAL A 455 19.73 -4.28 -12.28
CA VAL A 455 19.81 -3.21 -13.30
C VAL A 455 20.70 -2.09 -12.81
N ALA A 456 20.51 -1.68 -11.56
CA ALA A 456 21.31 -0.67 -10.90
C ALA A 456 21.21 -0.87 -9.39
N PHE A 457 22.21 -0.45 -8.64
CA PHE A 457 22.18 -0.49 -7.18
C PHE A 457 23.01 0.66 -6.62
N GLY A 458 22.83 0.96 -5.34
CA GLY A 458 23.57 2.03 -4.70
C GLY A 458 23.16 2.31 -3.27
N GLY A 459 23.79 3.33 -2.72
CA GLY A 459 23.53 3.80 -1.37
C GLY A 459 24.20 5.15 -1.10
N ASN A 460 23.60 5.93 -0.21
CA ASN A 460 24.12 7.18 0.34
C ASN A 460 24.88 8.09 -0.65
N GLY A 461 24.25 8.41 -1.79
CA GLY A 461 24.77 9.36 -2.79
C GLY A 461 25.61 8.74 -3.91
N SER A 462 25.73 7.41 -3.94
CA SER A 462 26.40 6.67 -5.00
C SER A 462 25.43 5.70 -5.70
N MET A 463 25.62 5.49 -7.00
CA MET A 463 24.86 4.53 -7.81
C MET A 463 25.77 3.86 -8.85
N VAL A 464 25.57 2.57 -9.06
CA VAL A 464 26.16 1.80 -10.16
C VAL A 464 25.03 1.39 -11.09
N ILE A 465 25.15 1.76 -12.37
CA ILE A 465 24.20 1.37 -13.42
C ILE A 465 24.84 0.29 -14.28
N MET A 466 24.15 -0.84 -14.41
CA MET A 466 24.60 -2.02 -15.15
C MET A 466 23.77 -2.29 -16.42
N ASP A 467 22.63 -1.61 -16.59
CA ASP A 467 21.76 -1.73 -17.75
C ASP A 467 20.92 -0.45 -17.90
N LEU A 468 21.29 0.38 -18.87
CA LEU A 468 20.62 1.66 -19.10
C LEU A 468 19.24 1.49 -19.71
N THR A 469 19.07 0.48 -20.58
CA THR A 469 17.79 0.24 -21.25
C THR A 469 16.75 -0.23 -20.24
N ALA A 470 17.09 -1.19 -19.39
CA ALA A 470 16.19 -1.67 -18.35
C ALA A 470 15.85 -0.58 -17.32
N LEU A 471 16.77 0.32 -16.99
CA LEU A 471 16.48 1.44 -16.08
C LEU A 471 15.55 2.47 -16.76
N ASN A 472 15.77 2.74 -18.06
CA ASN A 472 14.92 3.63 -18.85
C ASN A 472 13.49 3.09 -19.05
N ASN A 473 13.28 1.79 -18.90
CA ASN A 473 11.93 1.20 -18.97
C ASN A 473 10.98 1.78 -17.92
N ILE A 474 11.49 2.36 -16.82
CA ILE A 474 10.67 3.06 -15.83
C ILE A 474 9.91 4.23 -16.47
N ASP A 475 10.50 4.95 -17.42
CA ASP A 475 9.78 6.01 -18.14
C ASP A 475 8.85 5.45 -19.21
N ILE A 476 9.30 4.42 -19.92
CA ILE A 476 8.53 3.79 -21.01
C ILE A 476 7.23 3.20 -20.47
N PHE A 477 7.26 2.56 -19.30
CA PHE A 477 6.11 1.86 -18.74
C PHE A 477 5.10 2.77 -18.01
N LYS A 478 5.31 4.09 -18.01
CA LYS A 478 4.31 5.08 -17.56
C LYS A 478 3.17 5.24 -18.57
N GLU A 479 3.44 5.02 -19.85
CA GLU A 479 2.50 5.26 -20.95
C GLU A 479 1.98 3.92 -21.51
N VAL A 480 0.93 3.39 -20.87
CA VAL A 480 0.34 2.08 -21.19
C VAL A 480 -1.12 2.24 -21.66
N ASN A 481 -1.48 1.52 -22.72
CA ASN A 481 -2.86 1.40 -23.19
C ASN A 481 -3.65 0.43 -22.29
N ILE A 482 -4.41 0.97 -21.33
CA ILE A 482 -5.23 0.15 -20.41
C ILE A 482 -6.32 -0.66 -21.11
N LYS A 483 -6.68 -0.33 -22.36
CA LYS A 483 -7.68 -1.04 -23.18
C LYS A 483 -7.06 -2.13 -24.07
N ALA A 484 -5.77 -2.42 -23.90
CA ALA A 484 -5.07 -3.45 -24.67
C ALA A 484 -5.73 -4.83 -24.45
N LYS A 485 -5.86 -5.58 -25.56
CA LYS A 485 -6.43 -6.94 -25.56
C LYS A 485 -5.40 -8.03 -25.88
N LYS A 486 -4.16 -7.63 -26.10
CA LYS A 486 -3.03 -8.48 -26.47
C LYS A 486 -1.71 -7.76 -26.15
N PRO A 487 -0.60 -8.50 -25.97
CA PRO A 487 0.68 -7.94 -25.50
C PRO A 487 1.21 -6.78 -26.34
N GLU A 488 1.12 -6.89 -27.67
CA GLU A 488 1.68 -5.90 -28.60
C GLU A 488 0.95 -4.55 -28.61
N ASP A 489 -0.26 -4.49 -28.05
CA ASP A 489 -1.08 -3.26 -28.00
C ASP A 489 -0.87 -2.46 -26.70
N VAL A 490 -0.04 -2.97 -25.78
CA VAL A 490 0.13 -2.44 -24.42
C VAL A 490 0.91 -1.13 -24.41
N LEU A 491 2.03 -1.06 -25.14
CA LEU A 491 2.88 0.13 -25.18
C LEU A 491 2.52 0.99 -26.39
N PHE A 492 2.43 2.31 -26.19
CA PHE A 492 2.25 3.23 -27.30
C PHE A 492 3.53 3.33 -28.14
N ARG A 493 3.39 3.52 -29.46
CA ARG A 493 4.52 3.58 -30.41
C ARG A 493 5.35 4.87 -30.30
N GLN A 494 4.83 5.92 -29.65
CA GLN A 494 5.50 7.20 -29.47
C GLN A 494 5.48 7.56 -27.98
N ASN A 495 6.62 7.38 -27.30
CA ASN A 495 6.79 7.85 -25.92
C ASN A 495 7.50 9.20 -25.97
N ASN A 496 6.85 10.25 -25.47
CA ASN A 496 7.38 11.61 -25.50
C ASN A 496 8.35 11.91 -24.34
N ASN A 497 8.32 11.11 -23.27
CA ASN A 497 9.09 11.32 -22.03
C ASN A 497 10.24 10.32 -21.86
N GLN A 498 11.04 10.08 -22.91
CA GLN A 498 12.17 9.14 -22.80
C GLN A 498 13.33 9.75 -21.99
N TYR A 499 13.96 8.92 -21.15
CA TYR A 499 15.19 9.21 -20.40
C TYR A 499 15.06 10.22 -19.24
N GLU A 500 13.86 10.67 -18.87
CA GLU A 500 13.65 11.64 -17.78
C GLU A 500 14.14 11.10 -16.43
N PHE A 501 13.86 9.84 -16.10
CA PHE A 501 14.32 9.25 -14.85
C PHE A 501 15.85 9.13 -14.78
N LEU A 502 16.50 8.80 -15.90
CA LEU A 502 17.97 8.77 -15.98
C LEU A 502 18.56 10.16 -15.76
N LYS A 503 18.00 11.20 -16.39
CA LYS A 503 18.41 12.59 -16.17
C LYS A 503 18.22 13.03 -14.71
N GLN A 504 17.11 12.64 -14.08
CA GLN A 504 16.87 12.90 -12.66
C GLN A 504 17.93 12.22 -11.78
N CYS A 505 18.30 10.96 -12.07
CA CYS A 505 19.37 10.28 -11.34
C CYS A 505 20.67 11.09 -11.39
N ILE A 506 21.07 11.56 -12.58
CA ILE A 506 22.28 12.41 -12.76
C ILE A 506 22.20 13.71 -11.95
N LEU A 507 21.01 14.30 -11.85
CA LEU A 507 20.81 15.56 -11.14
C LEU A 507 20.92 15.42 -9.61
N TYR A 508 20.40 14.31 -9.06
CA TYR A 508 20.26 14.13 -7.62
C TYR A 508 21.32 13.21 -6.98
N ILE A 509 22.04 12.41 -7.76
CA ILE A 509 23.05 11.46 -7.27
C ILE A 509 24.45 12.00 -7.55
N SER A 510 25.24 12.16 -6.50
CA SER A 510 26.57 12.76 -6.56
C SER A 510 27.57 11.92 -7.37
N GLU A 511 27.53 10.59 -7.27
CA GLU A 511 28.45 9.72 -8.02
C GLU A 511 27.70 8.59 -8.72
N ILE A 512 27.84 8.51 -10.06
CA ILE A 512 27.25 7.42 -10.86
C ILE A 512 28.32 6.72 -11.67
N SER A 513 28.49 5.43 -11.44
CA SER A 513 29.38 4.56 -12.20
C SER A 513 28.59 3.75 -13.22
N PHE A 514 29.09 3.69 -14.45
CA PHE A 514 28.50 2.89 -15.53
C PHE A 514 29.35 1.66 -15.74
N PHE A 515 28.74 0.49 -15.57
CA PHE A 515 29.41 -0.80 -15.53
C PHE A 515 28.92 -1.70 -16.65
N ASP A 516 29.86 -2.24 -17.43
CA ASP A 516 29.57 -3.26 -18.44
C ASP A 516 29.65 -4.66 -17.81
N ARG A 517 28.58 -5.44 -17.99
CA ARG A 517 28.44 -6.78 -17.41
C ARG A 517 29.37 -7.79 -18.05
N GLU A 518 29.61 -7.69 -19.36
CA GLU A 518 30.39 -8.68 -20.11
C GLU A 518 31.88 -8.56 -19.78
N SER A 519 32.44 -7.37 -19.91
CA SER A 519 33.85 -7.10 -19.61
C SER A 519 34.14 -7.00 -18.12
N LYS A 520 33.10 -6.85 -17.29
CA LYS A 520 33.18 -6.54 -15.85
C LYS A 520 34.02 -5.29 -15.57
N LYS A 521 33.86 -4.25 -16.39
CA LYS A 521 34.60 -2.99 -16.28
C LYS A 521 33.66 -1.80 -16.16
N ILE A 522 34.11 -0.82 -15.37
CA ILE A 522 33.51 0.52 -15.38
C ILE A 522 33.99 1.23 -16.64
N TYR A 523 33.05 1.68 -17.46
CA TYR A 523 33.33 2.41 -18.70
C TYR A 523 33.04 3.91 -18.57
N GLY A 524 32.26 4.33 -17.57
CA GLY A 524 31.90 5.72 -17.36
C GLY A 524 31.82 6.09 -15.89
N LEU A 525 32.18 7.33 -15.55
CA LEU A 525 31.96 7.90 -14.22
C LEU A 525 31.42 9.32 -14.36
N LEU A 526 30.28 9.57 -13.74
CA LEU A 526 29.69 10.87 -13.52
C LEU A 526 29.91 11.28 -12.05
N LYS A 527 30.30 12.55 -11.85
CA LYS A 527 30.31 13.21 -10.55
C LYS A 527 29.57 14.54 -10.64
N ASP A 528 28.58 14.73 -9.77
CA ASP A 528 27.76 15.94 -9.65
C ASP A 528 27.28 16.45 -11.02
N GLY A 529 26.69 15.55 -11.80
CA GLY A 529 26.15 15.85 -13.13
C GLY A 529 27.18 15.97 -14.26
N ARG A 530 28.47 15.77 -13.99
CA ARG A 530 29.54 15.93 -14.98
C ARG A 530 30.29 14.64 -15.19
N TRP A 531 30.53 14.29 -16.44
CA TRP A 531 31.42 13.18 -16.75
C TRP A 531 32.82 13.56 -16.28
N VAL A 532 33.43 12.67 -15.51
CA VAL A 532 34.83 12.81 -15.05
C VAL A 532 35.72 11.76 -15.66
N ASN A 533 35.12 10.68 -16.16
CA ASN A 533 35.82 9.62 -16.87
C ASN A 533 34.92 8.97 -17.93
N LYS A 534 35.50 8.69 -19.09
CA LYS A 534 34.90 7.95 -20.21
C LYS A 534 35.95 6.98 -20.77
N ASN A 535 35.60 5.71 -20.92
CA ASN A 535 36.40 4.72 -21.63
C ASN A 535 35.56 4.09 -22.75
N PRO A 536 35.74 4.55 -24.00
CA PRO A 536 34.91 4.12 -25.11
C PRO A 536 35.08 2.63 -25.47
N SER A 537 36.17 1.99 -25.03
CA SER A 537 36.50 0.60 -25.37
C SER A 537 35.56 -0.42 -24.72
N TYR A 538 34.79 -0.01 -23.72
CA TYR A 538 33.88 -0.86 -22.95
C TYR A 538 32.44 -0.32 -22.98
N ILE A 539 32.11 0.57 -23.92
CA ILE A 539 30.73 1.04 -24.11
C ILE A 539 29.88 -0.14 -24.62
N PRO A 540 28.63 -0.28 -24.14
CA PRO A 540 27.67 -1.23 -24.68
C PRO A 540 27.46 -1.05 -26.20
N VAL A 541 27.43 -2.15 -26.94
CA VAL A 541 27.16 -2.14 -28.40
C VAL A 541 25.66 -2.01 -28.74
N ASN A 542 24.79 -2.11 -27.74
CA ASN A 542 23.34 -2.02 -27.87
C ASN A 542 22.92 -0.59 -28.28
N LYS A 543 22.18 -0.47 -29.40
CA LYS A 543 21.70 0.82 -29.92
C LYS A 543 20.84 1.60 -28.92
N GLU A 544 20.01 0.92 -28.13
CA GLU A 544 19.16 1.60 -27.14
C GLU A 544 19.98 2.13 -25.96
N GLU A 545 21.00 1.39 -25.51
CA GLU A 545 21.94 1.89 -24.48
C GLU A 545 22.77 3.07 -24.98
N ILE A 546 23.19 3.06 -26.24
CA ILE A 546 23.87 4.21 -26.86
C ILE A 546 22.96 5.44 -26.87
N LYS A 547 21.68 5.31 -27.23
CA LYS A 547 20.71 6.42 -27.14
C LYS A 547 20.57 6.95 -25.71
N CYS A 548 20.51 6.06 -24.72
CA CYS A 548 20.52 6.46 -23.31
C CYS A 548 21.79 7.27 -23.00
N LEU A 549 22.98 6.77 -23.36
CA LEU A 549 24.24 7.48 -23.11
C LEU A 549 24.29 8.86 -23.78
N THR A 550 23.89 8.96 -25.05
CA THR A 550 23.79 10.24 -25.77
C THR A 550 22.83 11.20 -25.05
N ALA A 551 21.68 10.72 -24.59
CA ALA A 551 20.73 11.53 -23.80
C ALA A 551 21.30 12.02 -22.46
N LEU A 552 22.35 11.36 -21.94
CA LEU A 552 23.07 11.74 -20.73
C LEU A 552 24.34 12.57 -21.02
N GLY A 553 24.52 13.08 -22.24
CA GLY A 553 25.67 13.93 -22.62
C GLY A 553 26.97 13.14 -22.78
N TRP A 554 26.91 11.86 -23.14
CA TRP A 554 28.11 11.06 -23.42
C TRP A 554 28.93 11.64 -24.59
N ASP A 555 28.27 12.26 -25.56
CA ASP A 555 28.93 12.81 -26.75
C ASP A 555 29.44 14.26 -26.54
N ASP A 556 29.15 14.88 -25.39
CA ASP A 556 29.64 16.23 -25.08
C ASP A 556 31.16 16.20 -24.85
N CYS A 557 31.89 16.81 -25.79
CA CYS A 557 33.34 16.78 -25.95
C CYS A 557 34.09 17.61 -24.89
N ALA A 558 34.19 17.14 -23.64
CA ALA A 558 35.14 17.70 -22.67
C ALA A 558 35.46 16.80 -21.47
N ILE A 559 36.07 15.62 -21.65
CA ILE A 559 36.60 14.83 -20.52
C ILE A 559 37.94 14.18 -20.86
N LYS A 560 38.91 14.26 -19.94
CA LYS A 560 40.25 13.65 -20.06
C LYS A 560 40.14 12.12 -20.04
N PRO A 561 40.94 11.40 -20.85
CA PRO A 561 40.95 9.93 -20.84
C PRO A 561 41.38 9.38 -19.48
N PHE A 562 40.76 8.27 -19.08
CA PHE A 562 41.07 7.52 -17.86
C PHE A 562 42.58 7.21 -17.79
N LYS A 563 43.33 7.92 -16.94
CA LYS A 563 44.62 7.38 -16.50
C LYS A 563 44.31 6.29 -15.48
N LYS A 564 44.87 5.08 -15.70
CA LYS A 564 44.96 4.00 -14.70
C LYS A 564 45.67 4.50 -13.44
N ASN A 565 44.99 5.30 -12.62
CA ASN A 565 45.42 5.56 -11.27
C ASN A 565 45.00 4.33 -10.46
N LYS A 566 45.98 3.72 -9.79
CA LYS A 566 45.74 2.84 -8.63
C LYS A 566 45.15 3.72 -7.51
N SER A 567 43.94 4.25 -7.68
CA SER A 567 43.12 4.59 -6.54
C SER A 567 42.77 3.28 -5.84
N LYS A 568 42.64 3.32 -4.51
CA LYS A 568 42.31 2.16 -3.66
C LYS A 568 40.89 1.63 -3.91
N PHE A 569 40.53 1.31 -5.16
CA PHE A 569 39.50 0.33 -5.46
C PHE A 569 40.20 -1.03 -5.50
N SER A 570 40.60 -1.53 -4.33
CA SER A 570 40.99 -2.93 -4.19
C SER A 570 39.78 -3.79 -4.52
N ASP A 571 39.89 -4.55 -5.61
CA ASP A 571 39.01 -5.64 -6.05
C ASP A 571 37.53 -5.31 -6.29
N ILE A 572 37.27 -4.64 -7.44
CA ILE A 572 35.96 -4.64 -8.15
C ILE A 572 35.59 -6.06 -8.67
N ASN A 573 36.44 -7.09 -8.44
CA ASN A 573 36.06 -8.49 -8.65
C ASN A 573 34.93 -8.95 -7.69
N THR A 574 34.61 -8.14 -6.69
CA THR A 574 33.47 -8.28 -5.76
C THR A 574 32.48 -7.14 -5.98
N ILE A 575 31.85 -7.06 -7.16
CA ILE A 575 30.57 -6.34 -7.26
C ILE A 575 29.53 -7.22 -6.59
N GLN A 576 29.44 -7.05 -5.28
CA GLN A 576 28.33 -7.56 -4.51
C GLN A 576 27.18 -6.58 -4.72
N THR A 577 26.22 -6.96 -5.58
CA THR A 577 24.89 -6.34 -5.62
C THR A 577 24.25 -6.44 -4.22
N LEU A 578 23.16 -5.74 -3.90
CA LEU A 578 22.50 -5.96 -2.60
C LEU A 578 22.05 -7.42 -2.42
N GLY A 579 21.78 -8.16 -3.50
CA GLY A 579 21.58 -9.62 -3.47
C GLY A 579 22.87 -10.46 -3.34
N ALA A 580 24.04 -9.86 -3.46
CA ALA A 580 25.36 -10.48 -3.33
C ALA A 580 26.20 -9.93 -2.14
N LEU A 581 25.76 -8.87 -1.44
CA LEU A 581 26.27 -8.40 -0.14
C LEU A 581 25.82 -9.28 1.01
#